data_AF-A0A7V3H7T3-F1
#
_entry.id   AF-A0A7V3H7T3-F1
#
_cell.length_a   1.000
_cell.length_b   1.000
_cell.length_c   1.000
_cell.angle_alpha   90.00
_cell.angle_beta   90.00
_cell.angle_gamma   90.00
#
_symmetry.space_group_name_H-M   'P 1'
#
loop_
_entity.id
_entity.type
_entity.pdbx_description
1 polymer ?
#
loop_
_entity_poly.entity_id
_entity_poly.type
_entity_poly.pdbx_seq_one_letter_code
_entity_poly.pdbx_strand_id
1 'polypeptide(L)'
;MTFTFGDYTLKTHELDNKLSVQVSSTLGEVHLSEDDHRTSDFPDEVCFYIESPAEKPAAKGLKKFIFGGYTFILGINYSGELFLFHSVELIVGKKLIDGKDTLTLAFLKDPKA
;
A
#
# COMPACT_ATOMS: atom_id res chain seq x y z
N MET A 1 1.91 -2.23 -13.27
CA MET A 1 3.14 -1.42 -13.22
C MET A 1 3.96 -1.84 -12.01
N THR A 2 5.29 -1.80 -12.09
CA THR A 2 6.16 -2.10 -10.94
C THR A 2 7.08 -0.91 -10.70
N PHE A 3 7.22 -0.48 -9.45
CA PHE A 3 8.11 0.62 -9.09
C PHE A 3 8.61 0.49 -7.64
N THR A 4 9.71 1.16 -7.33
CA THR A 4 10.27 1.21 -5.98
C THR A 4 9.89 2.51 -5.28
N PHE A 5 9.67 2.41 -3.97
CA PHE A 5 9.47 3.54 -3.09
C PHE A 5 10.23 3.28 -1.79
N GLY A 6 11.45 3.83 -1.71
CA GLY A 6 12.35 3.47 -0.60
C GLY A 6 12.75 2.01 -0.74
N ASP A 7 12.71 1.27 0.36
CA ASP A 7 13.06 -0.15 0.41
C ASP A 7 11.89 -1.07 0.04
N TYR A 8 10.76 -0.50 -0.37
CA TYR A 8 9.58 -1.24 -0.82
C TYR A 8 9.49 -1.25 -2.34
N THR A 9 9.10 -2.39 -2.89
CA THR A 9 8.70 -2.59 -4.28
C THR A 9 7.20 -2.82 -4.34
N LEU A 10 6.52 -1.95 -5.10
CA LEU A 10 5.09 -2.04 -5.33
C LEU A 10 4.84 -2.54 -6.75
N LYS A 11 4.02 -3.59 -6.85
CA LYS A 11 3.50 -4.11 -8.11
C LYS A 11 2.00 -3.85 -8.15
N THR A 12 1.58 -2.98 -9.06
CA THR A 12 0.18 -2.63 -9.27
C THR A 12 -0.37 -3.33 -10.51
N HIS A 13 -1.63 -3.77 -10.43
CA HIS A 13 -2.34 -4.36 -11.56
C HIS A 13 -3.80 -3.90 -11.54
N GLU A 14 -4.27 -3.33 -12.65
CA GLU A 14 -5.65 -2.86 -12.79
C GLU A 14 -6.43 -3.85 -13.67
N LEU A 15 -7.58 -4.33 -13.19
CA LEU A 15 -8.49 -5.22 -13.90
C LEU A 15 -9.93 -4.98 -13.42
N ASP A 16 -10.89 -4.82 -14.35
CA ASP A 16 -12.33 -4.71 -14.07
C ASP A 16 -12.69 -3.71 -12.96
N ASN A 17 -12.18 -2.48 -13.05
CA ASN A 17 -12.35 -1.44 -12.03
C ASN A 17 -11.86 -1.88 -10.63
N LYS A 18 -10.83 -2.71 -10.56
CA LYS A 18 -10.11 -3.07 -9.34
C LYS A 18 -8.62 -2.82 -9.52
N LEU A 19 -7.98 -2.26 -8.51
CA LEU A 19 -6.54 -2.11 -8.45
C LEU A 19 -5.98 -3.08 -7.41
N SER A 20 -5.18 -4.04 -7.85
CA SER A 20 -4.37 -4.86 -6.96
C SER A 20 -3.02 -4.20 -6.74
N VAL A 21 -2.58 -4.10 -5.49
CA VAL A 21 -1.29 -3.56 -5.06
C VAL A 21 -0.61 -4.63 -4.22
N GLN A 22 0.44 -5.24 -4.77
CA GLN A 22 1.30 -6.18 -4.06
C GLN A 22 2.54 -5.43 -3.59
N VAL A 23 2.89 -5.58 -2.32
CA VAL A 23 4.06 -4.94 -1.72
C VAL A 23 5.08 -6.01 -1.36
N SER A 24 6.35 -5.73 -1.65
CA SER A 24 7.48 -6.62 -1.33
C SER A 24 8.72 -5.81 -1.02
N SER A 25 9.74 -6.43 -0.43
CA SER A 25 11.03 -5.81 -0.20
C SER A 25 12.15 -6.81 -0.43
N THR A 26 13.35 -6.31 -0.75
CA THR A 26 14.57 -7.12 -0.73
C THR A 26 15.18 -7.24 0.67
N LEU A 27 14.67 -6.47 1.64
CA LEU A 27 15.19 -6.46 3.02
C LEU A 27 14.57 -7.52 3.93
N GLY A 28 13.46 -8.14 3.52
CA GLY A 28 12.74 -9.14 4.29
C GLY A 28 11.32 -9.35 3.78
N GLU A 29 10.58 -10.21 4.49
CA GLU A 29 9.17 -10.45 4.22
C GLU A 29 8.32 -9.24 4.63
N VAL A 30 7.34 -8.90 3.80
CA VAL A 30 6.46 -7.75 4.02
C VAL A 30 5.10 -8.25 4.48
N HIS A 31 4.63 -7.69 5.58
CA HIS A 31 3.31 -7.97 6.13
C HIS A 31 2.46 -6.71 6.21
N LEU A 32 1.16 -6.90 6.13
CA LEU A 32 0.17 -5.87 6.36
C LEU A 32 -0.09 -5.73 7.87
N SER A 33 -0.19 -4.50 8.37
CA SER A 33 -0.63 -4.26 9.75
C SER A 33 -2.09 -4.70 9.90
N GLU A 34 -2.36 -5.67 10.77
CA GLU A 34 -3.72 -6.19 10.98
C GLU A 34 -4.61 -5.22 11.78
N ASP A 35 -4.00 -4.44 12.69
CA ASP A 35 -4.66 -3.54 13.65
C ASP A 35 -4.21 -2.07 13.47
N ASP A 36 -4.54 -1.45 12.35
CA ASP A 36 -4.41 0.01 12.22
C ASP A 36 -5.63 0.71 12.82
N HIS A 37 -5.73 0.65 14.14
CA HIS A 37 -6.50 1.61 14.95
C HIS A 37 -5.67 2.87 15.27
N ARG A 38 -4.65 3.17 14.46
CA ARG A 38 -3.81 4.34 14.65
C ARG A 38 -4.68 5.58 14.42
N THR A 39 -4.66 6.49 15.39
CA THR A 39 -5.44 7.73 15.45
C THR A 39 -4.92 8.78 14.47
N SER A 40 -4.80 8.40 13.20
CA SER A 40 -4.24 9.21 12.13
C SER A 40 -5.25 10.26 11.66
N ASP A 41 -4.78 11.49 11.43
CA ASP A 41 -5.57 12.62 10.90
C ASP A 41 -6.06 12.39 9.45
N PHE A 42 -5.67 11.27 8.82
CA PHE A 42 -6.10 10.87 7.48
C PHE A 42 -7.07 9.68 7.51
N PRO A 43 -8.26 9.79 6.88
CA PRO A 43 -9.13 8.64 6.69
C PRO A 43 -8.44 7.62 5.77
N ASP A 44 -8.68 6.34 6.06
CA ASP A 44 -8.35 5.18 5.22
C ASP A 44 -6.85 4.97 4.90
N GLU A 45 -6.09 4.63 5.94
CA GLU A 45 -4.68 4.22 5.83
C GLU A 45 -4.50 2.69 5.84
N VAL A 46 -3.53 2.23 5.05
CA VAL A 46 -3.06 0.84 5.05
C VAL A 46 -1.56 0.85 5.30
N CYS A 47 -1.15 0.27 6.43
CA CYS A 47 0.25 0.14 6.81
C CYS A 47 0.83 -1.24 6.44
N PHE A 48 2.06 -1.22 5.95
CA PHE A 48 2.91 -2.38 5.69
C PHE A 48 4.21 -2.25 6.47
N TYR A 49 4.75 -3.37 6.94
CA TYR A 49 6.04 -3.42 7.60
C TYR A 49 6.87 -4.60 7.09
N ILE A 50 8.19 -4.46 7.18
CA ILE A 50 9.13 -5.54 6.86
C ILE A 50 9.43 -6.28 8.17
N GLU A 51 9.19 -7.59 8.22
CA GLU A 51 9.51 -8.41 9.37
C GLU A 51 11.03 -8.62 9.46
N SER A 52 11.60 -8.28 10.62
CA SER A 52 13.02 -8.46 10.96
C SER A 52 13.96 -8.07 9.80
N PRO A 53 13.91 -6.81 9.33
CA PRO A 53 14.61 -6.43 8.11
C PRO A 53 16.13 -6.53 8.30
N ALA A 54 16.84 -6.92 7.24
CA ALA A 54 18.31 -7.03 7.26
C ALA A 54 19.00 -5.71 7.64
N GLU A 55 18.37 -4.58 7.31
CA GLU A 55 18.75 -3.23 7.73
C GLU A 55 17.51 -2.36 7.94
N LYS A 56 17.65 -1.26 8.69
CA LYS A 56 16.52 -0.36 8.97
C LYS A 56 16.08 0.35 7.68
N PRO A 57 14.80 0.25 7.26
CA PRO A 57 14.32 0.94 6.08
C PRO A 57 14.40 2.47 6.24
N ALA A 58 14.79 3.15 5.16
CA ALA A 58 14.96 4.60 5.17
C ALA A 58 13.60 5.30 5.13
N ALA A 59 13.39 6.24 6.07
CA ALA A 59 12.22 7.11 6.05
C ALA A 59 12.16 7.90 4.74
N LYS A 60 10.94 8.11 4.24
CA LYS A 60 10.69 8.77 2.95
C LYS A 60 9.43 9.59 3.02
N GLY A 61 9.54 10.86 2.65
CA GLY A 61 8.42 11.80 2.65
C GLY A 61 7.29 11.37 1.69
N LEU A 62 6.14 12.03 1.84
CA LEU A 62 4.92 11.67 1.10
C LEU A 62 5.07 11.91 -0.40
N LYS A 63 4.57 10.97 -1.20
CA LYS A 63 4.48 11.11 -2.66
C LYS A 63 3.16 10.59 -3.19
N LYS A 64 2.50 11.41 -4.02
CA LYS A 64 1.27 11.05 -4.70
C LYS A 64 1.53 10.18 -5.92
N PHE A 65 0.70 9.16 -6.11
CA PHE A 65 0.66 8.32 -7.31
C PHE A 65 -0.76 8.25 -7.87
N ILE A 66 -0.86 8.07 -9.19
CA ILE A 66 -2.11 7.97 -9.92
C ILE A 66 -2.04 6.74 -10.82
N PHE A 67 -3.01 5.85 -10.72
CA PHE A 67 -3.13 4.63 -11.52
C PHE A 67 -4.56 4.52 -12.06
N GLY A 68 -4.76 4.82 -13.34
CA GLY A 68 -6.11 4.90 -13.90
C GLY A 68 -6.93 5.96 -13.15
N GLY A 69 -8.07 5.55 -12.58
CA GLY A 69 -8.89 6.39 -11.71
C GLY A 69 -8.44 6.47 -10.25
N TYR A 70 -7.48 5.63 -9.83
CA TYR A 70 -7.06 5.52 -8.44
C TYR A 70 -5.97 6.54 -8.09
N THR A 71 -6.15 7.26 -7.00
CA THR A 71 -5.12 8.14 -6.43
C THR A 71 -4.78 7.68 -5.02
N PHE A 72 -3.50 7.53 -4.73
CA PHE A 72 -3.01 7.24 -3.39
C PHE A 72 -1.72 7.99 -3.09
N ILE A 73 -1.45 8.16 -1.80
CA ILE A 73 -0.23 8.78 -1.28
C ILE A 73 0.56 7.70 -0.57
N LEU A 74 1.84 7.59 -0.87
CA LEU A 74 2.76 6.71 -0.15
C LEU A 74 3.68 7.53 0.76
N GLY A 75 4.00 7.01 1.95
CA GLY A 75 5.02 7.54 2.83
C GLY A 75 5.71 6.43 3.61
N ILE A 76 6.99 6.61 3.96
CA ILE A 76 7.70 5.73 4.88
C ILE A 76 8.02 6.52 6.14
N ASN A 77 7.52 6.07 7.29
CA ASN A 77 7.74 6.75 8.55
C ASN A 77 9.16 6.50 9.11
N TYR A 78 9.47 7.08 10.28
CA TYR A 78 10.77 6.91 10.93
C TYR A 78 11.05 5.50 11.47
N SER A 79 10.01 4.68 11.62
CA SER A 79 10.10 3.25 11.97
C SER A 79 10.41 2.38 10.76
N GLY A 80 10.33 2.93 9.54
CA GLY A 80 10.53 2.20 8.29
C GLY A 80 9.25 1.54 7.76
N GLU A 81 8.09 1.83 8.33
CA GLU A 81 6.79 1.31 7.89
C GLU A 81 6.28 2.10 6.68
N LEU A 82 5.74 1.40 5.68
CA LEU A 82 5.13 1.99 4.50
C LEU A 82 3.63 2.22 4.75
N PHE A 83 3.20 3.45 4.56
CA PHE A 83 1.79 3.84 4.59
C PHE A 83 1.29 4.09 3.18
N LEU A 84 0.12 3.54 2.89
CA LEU A 84 -0.68 3.83 1.70
C LEU A 84 -1.97 4.51 2.16
N PHE A 85 -2.13 5.78 1.78
CA PHE A 85 -3.34 6.56 2.05
C PHE A 85 -4.19 6.64 0.78
N HIS A 86 -5.50 6.47 0.90
CA HIS A 86 -6.43 6.66 -0.21
C HIS A 86 -7.51 7.68 0.12
N SER A 87 -7.85 8.53 -0.84
CA SER A 87 -8.73 9.70 -0.63
C SER A 87 -10.21 9.44 -0.95
N VAL A 88 -10.56 8.20 -1.31
CA VAL A 88 -11.90 7.78 -1.72
C VAL A 88 -12.27 6.54 -0.96
N GLU A 89 -13.56 6.39 -0.68
CA GLU A 89 -14.10 5.21 -0.02
C GLU A 89 -13.92 4.00 -0.96
N LEU A 90 -12.98 3.12 -0.60
CA LEU A 90 -12.62 1.93 -1.37
C LEU A 90 -12.94 0.68 -0.54
N ILE A 91 -13.38 -0.38 -1.22
CA ILE A 91 -13.36 -1.70 -0.60
C ILE A 91 -11.90 -2.17 -0.59
N VAL A 92 -11.36 -2.35 0.61
CA VAL A 92 -10.02 -2.88 0.84
C VAL A 92 -10.12 -4.37 1.16
N GLY A 93 -9.70 -5.22 0.22
CA GLY A 93 -9.60 -6.66 0.40
C GLY A 93 -8.15 -7.08 0.61
N LYS A 94 -7.86 -7.73 1.75
CA LYS A 94 -6.55 -8.33 2.03
C LYS A 94 -6.51 -9.75 1.45
N LYS A 95 -5.48 -10.08 0.69
CA LYS A 95 -5.26 -11.43 0.15
C LYS A 95 -3.77 -11.77 0.12
N LEU A 96 -3.47 -13.04 0.28
CA LEU A 96 -2.14 -13.58 -0.05
C LEU A 96 -2.15 -14.05 -1.51
N ILE A 97 -1.24 -13.51 -2.32
CA ILE A 97 -1.00 -13.97 -3.69
C ILE A 97 0.49 -14.30 -3.80
N ASP A 98 0.81 -15.51 -4.24
CA ASP A 98 2.19 -16.01 -4.33
C ASP A 98 2.96 -15.93 -3.00
N GLY A 99 2.25 -16.13 -1.88
CA GLY A 99 2.82 -16.03 -0.52
C GLY A 99 3.09 -14.61 -0.03
N LYS A 100 2.70 -13.58 -0.80
CA LYS A 100 2.91 -12.17 -0.45
C LYS A 100 1.60 -11.45 -0.19
N ASP A 101 1.61 -10.58 0.81
CA ASP A 101 0.48 -9.71 1.08
C ASP A 101 0.16 -8.82 -0.12
N THR A 102 -1.10 -8.88 -0.52
CA THR A 102 -1.65 -8.16 -1.64
C THR A 102 -2.91 -7.43 -1.20
N LEU A 103 -2.87 -6.11 -1.36
CA LEU A 103 -4.00 -5.24 -1.18
C LEU A 103 -4.82 -5.22 -2.46
N THR A 104 -6.10 -5.55 -2.39
CA THR A 104 -7.05 -5.33 -3.48
C THR A 104 -7.92 -4.14 -3.14
N LEU A 105 -7.90 -3.13 -4.00
CA LEU A 105 -8.72 -1.93 -3.91
C LEU A 105 -9.79 -1.98 -5.00
N ALA A 106 -11.02 -1.69 -4.64
CA ALA A 106 -12.13 -1.57 -5.60
C ALA A 106 -12.99 -0.34 -5.23
N PHE A 107 -13.42 0.43 -6.23
CA PHE A 107 -14.38 1.50 -5.99
C PHE A 107 -15.74 0.95 -5.56
N LEU A 108 -16.40 1.61 -4.60
CA LEU A 108 -17.75 1.26 -4.13
C LEU A 108 -18.84 1.51 -5.18
N LYS A 109 -18.60 2.44 -6.11
CA LYS A 109 -19.42 2.74 -7.28
C LYS A 109 -18.50 3.02 -8.45
N ASP A 110 -18.98 2.90 -9.69
CA ASP A 110 -18.18 3.25 -10.85
C ASP A 110 -17.69 4.70 -10.71
N PRO A 111 -16.37 4.98 -10.73
CA PRO A 111 -15.84 6.32 -10.55
C PRO A 111 -16.28 7.31 -11.65
N LYS A 112 -16.89 6.80 -12.74
CA LYS A 112 -17.41 7.59 -13.87
C LYS A 112 -18.95 7.63 -13.95
N ALA A 113 -19.68 6.98 -13.04
CA ALA A 113 -21.14 6.97 -13.04
C ALA A 113 -21.77 8.20 -12.36
#